data_AF-A0A534XFP6-F1
#
_entry.id   AF-A0A534XFP6-F1
#
_cell.length_a   1.000
_cell.length_b   1.000
_cell.length_c   1.000
_cell.angle_alpha   90.00
_cell.angle_beta   90.00
_cell.angle_gamma   90.00
#
_symmetry.space_group_name_H-M   'P 1'
#
loop_
_entity.id
_entity.type
_entity.pdbx_description
1 polymer ?
#
loop_
_entity_poly.entity_id
_entity_poly.type
_entity_poly.pdbx_seq_one_letter_code
_entity_poly.pdbx_strand_id
1 'polypeptide(L)'
;MTCAEAEQLLDSFVDAELPGSMLLEVARHAGSCPACDRAVREVTTLRESVERVVRREVEGVDLSGVWPAVERRIGRSGTRGVWRHVPRQLPVWGAVAALAAGALLWLRTPQPETVRVTHARPNQAVIERLVSSEGARVGIMKDRKYGTTLIMVSAPGEDTGQ
;
A
#
# COMPACT_ATOMS: atom_id res chain seq x y z
N MET A 1 0.97 2.43 26.61
CA MET A 1 0.39 1.11 26.32
C MET A 1 0.67 0.07 27.38
N THR A 2 -0.16 -0.98 27.35
CA THR A 2 0.00 -2.27 28.03
C THR A 2 0.68 -3.31 27.12
N CYS A 3 1.15 -4.43 27.69
CA CYS A 3 1.73 -5.52 26.88
C CYS A 3 0.71 -6.12 25.90
N ALA A 4 -0.56 -6.26 26.30
CA ALA A 4 -1.60 -6.81 25.44
C ALA A 4 -1.89 -5.91 24.22
N GLU A 5 -1.86 -4.59 24.41
CA GLU A 5 -1.97 -3.62 23.31
C GLU A 5 -0.73 -3.69 22.39
N ALA A 6 0.47 -3.79 22.97
CA ALA A 6 1.70 -3.92 22.20
C ALA A 6 1.70 -5.20 21.36
N GLU A 7 1.30 -6.34 21.94
CA GLU A 7 1.23 -7.64 21.28
C GLU A 7 0.30 -7.64 20.07
N GLN A 8 -0.87 -6.99 20.16
CA GLN A 8 -1.80 -6.86 19.04
C GLN A 8 -1.26 -6.02 17.87
N LEU A 9 -0.23 -5.22 18.12
CA LEU A 9 0.36 -4.31 17.16
C LEU A 9 1.70 -4.82 16.61
N LEU A 10 2.21 -5.95 17.09
CA LEU A 10 3.55 -6.45 16.76
C LEU A 10 3.75 -6.70 15.26
N ASP A 11 2.79 -7.35 14.59
CA ASP A 11 2.91 -7.67 13.17
C ASP A 11 3.03 -6.38 12.34
N SER A 12 2.09 -5.45 12.53
CA SER A 12 2.11 -4.14 11.85
C SER A 12 3.31 -3.28 12.26
N PHE A 13 3.83 -3.44 13.49
CA PHE A 13 5.03 -2.76 13.94
C PHE A 13 6.28 -3.24 13.20
N VAL A 14 6.46 -4.57 13.06
CA VAL A 14 7.60 -5.17 12.36
C VAL A 14 7.58 -4.83 10.87
N ASP A 15 6.39 -4.75 10.27
CA ASP A 15 6.21 -4.37 8.86
C ASP A 15 6.21 -2.85 8.63
N ALA A 16 6.39 -2.06 9.69
CA ALA A 16 6.40 -0.59 9.67
C ALA A 16 5.10 0.03 9.10
N GLU A 17 3.96 -0.65 9.25
CA GLU A 17 2.65 -0.24 8.75
C GLU A 17 1.86 0.62 9.75
N LEU A 18 2.36 0.77 10.98
CA LEU A 18 1.71 1.61 11.99
C LEU A 18 1.93 3.11 11.71
N PRO A 19 0.99 3.98 12.13
CA PRO A 19 1.23 5.41 12.18
C PRO A 19 2.47 5.74 13.01
N GLY A 20 3.24 6.76 12.63
CA GLY A 20 4.52 7.09 13.27
C GLY A 20 4.45 7.29 14.80
N SER A 21 3.35 7.83 15.31
CA SER A 21 3.12 7.96 16.76
C SER A 21 3.00 6.61 17.46
N MET A 22 2.32 5.64 16.82
CA MET A 22 2.14 4.29 17.33
C MET A 22 3.43 3.48 17.23
N LEU A 23 4.19 3.60 16.13
CA LEU A 23 5.53 3.01 16.02
C LEU A 23 6.42 3.44 17.20
N LEU A 24 6.44 4.75 17.49
CA LEU A 24 7.25 5.29 18.57
C LEU A 24 6.77 4.82 19.96
N GLU A 25 5.46 4.71 20.16
CA GLU A 25 4.91 4.19 21.40
C GLU A 25 5.33 2.72 21.60
N VAL A 26 5.17 1.87 20.57
CA VAL A 26 5.47 0.43 20.65
C VAL A 26 6.97 0.21 20.85
N ALA A 27 7.81 0.97 20.14
CA ALA A 27 9.25 0.96 20.32
C ALA A 27 9.66 1.35 21.74
N ARG A 28 9.04 2.38 22.34
CA ARG A 28 9.32 2.78 23.73
C ARG A 28 8.93 1.69 24.72
N HIS A 29 7.78 1.05 24.52
CA HIS A 29 7.32 -0.03 25.40
C HIS A 29 8.22 -1.26 25.26
N ALA A 30 8.50 -1.73 24.05
CA ALA A 30 9.41 -2.85 23.81
C ALA A 30 10.81 -2.57 24.40
N GLY A 31 11.33 -1.35 24.25
CA GLY A 31 12.62 -0.95 24.84
C GLY A 31 12.67 -0.93 26.38
N SER A 32 11.51 -0.95 27.05
CA SER A 32 11.42 -0.97 28.52
C SER A 32 10.81 -2.26 29.10
N CYS A 33 10.23 -3.12 28.25
CA CYS A 33 9.58 -4.37 28.63
C CYS A 33 10.30 -5.58 28.01
N PRO A 34 11.03 -6.40 28.79
CA PRO A 34 11.79 -7.54 28.26
C PRO A 34 10.94 -8.59 27.54
N ALA A 35 9.67 -8.75 27.93
CA ALA A 35 8.76 -9.68 27.28
C ALA A 35 8.40 -9.21 25.86
N CYS A 36 8.05 -7.93 25.71
CA CYS A 36 7.73 -7.35 24.41
C CYS A 36 8.98 -7.20 23.52
N ASP A 37 10.15 -6.88 24.08
CA ASP A 37 11.43 -6.90 23.33
C ASP A 37 11.70 -8.29 22.73
N ARG A 38 11.49 -9.34 23.54
CA ARG A 38 11.64 -10.72 23.06
C ARG A 38 10.67 -11.03 21.93
N ALA A 39 9.39 -10.67 22.08
CA ALA A 39 8.38 -10.91 21.05
C ALA A 39 8.72 -10.20 19.73
N VAL A 40 9.17 -8.94 19.77
CA VAL A 40 9.65 -8.21 18.59
C VAL A 40 10.81 -8.95 17.92
N ARG A 41 11.80 -9.41 18.71
CA ARG A 41 12.97 -10.14 18.17
C ARG A 41 12.60 -11.47 17.55
N GLU A 42 11.67 -12.22 18.15
CA GLU A 42 11.21 -13.50 17.63
C GLU A 42 10.53 -13.33 16.26
N VAL A 43 9.60 -12.39 16.13
CA VAL A 43 8.93 -12.09 14.86
C VAL A 43 9.93 -11.58 13.81
N THR A 44 10.85 -10.69 14.20
CA THR A 44 11.91 -10.20 13.30
C THR A 44 12.81 -11.32 12.81
N THR A 45 13.23 -12.23 13.69
CA THR A 45 14.08 -13.38 13.36
C THR A 45 13.38 -14.35 12.41
N LEU A 46 12.07 -14.58 12.61
CA LEU A 46 11.25 -15.39 11.72
C LEU A 46 11.19 -14.77 10.33
N ARG A 47 10.91 -13.46 10.24
CA ARG A 47 10.88 -12.72 8.98
C ARG A 47 12.21 -12.80 8.24
N GLU A 48 13.33 -12.54 8.92
CA GLU A 48 14.66 -12.64 8.32
C GLU A 48 14.97 -14.05 7.80
N SER A 49 14.44 -15.08 8.47
CA SER A 49 14.61 -16.46 8.04
C SER A 49 13.82 -16.77 6.77
N VAL A 50 12.57 -16.30 6.68
CA VAL A 50 11.75 -16.40 5.47
C VAL A 50 12.39 -15.61 4.33
N GLU A 51 12.82 -14.38 4.59
CA GLU A 51 13.48 -13.52 3.60
C GLU A 51 14.72 -14.18 3.01
N ARG A 52 15.52 -14.84 3.84
CA ARG A 52 16.72 -15.56 3.38
C ARG A 52 16.38 -16.72 2.45
N VAL A 53 15.30 -17.46 2.74
CA VAL A 53 14.81 -18.54 1.87
C VAL A 53 14.33 -17.97 0.54
N VAL A 54 13.43 -16.98 0.58
CA VAL A 54 12.89 -16.34 -0.62
C VAL A 54 14.00 -15.74 -1.48
N ARG A 55 14.99 -15.08 -0.88
CA ARG A 55 16.11 -14.47 -1.59
C ARG A 55 16.93 -15.51 -2.36
N ARG A 56 17.20 -16.67 -1.76
CA ARG A 56 17.89 -17.78 -2.44
C ARG A 56 17.11 -18.32 -3.62
N GLU A 57 15.79 -18.45 -3.49
CA GLU A 57 14.93 -18.89 -4.60
C GLU A 57 14.91 -17.86 -5.75
N VAL A 58 14.96 -16.57 -5.43
CA VAL A 58 14.89 -15.48 -6.42
C VAL A 58 16.24 -15.17 -7.08
N GLU A 59 17.38 -15.49 -6.45
CA GLU A 59 18.73 -15.26 -7.02
C GLU A 59 18.95 -15.92 -8.39
N GLY A 60 18.19 -16.98 -8.72
CA GLY A 60 18.23 -17.66 -10.02
C GLY A 60 17.21 -17.18 -11.05
N VAL A 61 16.33 -16.25 -10.71
CA VAL A 61 15.22 -15.81 -11.57
C VAL A 61 15.62 -14.57 -12.37
N ASP A 62 15.51 -14.64 -13.70
CA ASP A 62 15.69 -13.46 -14.55
C ASP A 62 14.48 -12.52 -14.45
N LEU A 63 14.64 -11.45 -13.66
CA LEU A 63 13.64 -10.40 -13.49
C LEU A 63 13.89 -9.16 -14.36
N SER A 64 14.86 -9.19 -15.29
CA SER A 64 15.26 -8.03 -16.09
C SER A 64 14.11 -7.42 -16.90
N GLY A 65 13.14 -8.25 -17.32
CA GLY A 65 11.96 -7.81 -18.07
C GLY A 65 10.85 -7.19 -17.22
N VAL A 66 10.83 -7.41 -15.90
CA VAL A 66 9.72 -7.02 -15.01
C VAL A 66 9.63 -5.52 -14.87
N TRP A 67 10.73 -4.84 -14.51
CA TRP A 67 10.69 -3.41 -14.23
C TRP A 67 10.40 -2.55 -15.47
N PRO A 68 10.98 -2.82 -16.65
CA PRO A 68 10.58 -2.17 -17.90
C PRO A 68 9.09 -2.36 -18.24
N ALA A 69 8.50 -3.50 -17.90
CA ALA A 69 7.07 -3.73 -18.13
C ALA A 69 6.19 -2.88 -17.19
N VAL A 70 6.59 -2.74 -15.93
CA VAL A 70 5.90 -1.89 -14.96
C VAL A 70 5.98 -0.41 -15.37
N GLU A 71 7.16 0.08 -15.72
CA GLU A 71 7.35 1.47 -16.18
C GLU A 71 6.47 1.81 -17.39
N ARG A 72 6.44 0.92 -18.39
CA ARG A 72 5.56 1.08 -19.56
C ARG A 72 4.08 1.15 -19.17
N ARG A 73 3.65 0.44 -18.12
CA ARG A 73 2.25 0.43 -17.68
C ARG A 73 1.91 1.70 -16.90
N ILE A 74 2.78 2.15 -16.00
CA ILE A 74 2.62 3.40 -15.26
C ILE A 74 2.56 4.60 -16.22
N GLY A 75 3.50 4.68 -17.18
CA GLY A 75 3.56 5.78 -18.14
C GLY A 75 2.32 5.89 -19.05
N ARG A 76 1.65 4.76 -19.32
CA ARG A 76 0.40 4.74 -20.10
C ARG A 76 -0.82 5.20 -19.30
N SER A 77 -0.81 5.02 -17.98
CA SER A 77 -1.89 5.46 -17.10
C SER A 77 -1.85 6.96 -16.79
N GLY A 78 -0.68 7.59 -16.82
CA GLY A 78 -0.50 8.98 -16.36
C GLY A 78 -0.79 10.11 -17.36
N THR A 79 -0.97 9.86 -18.65
CA THR A 79 -0.78 10.95 -19.65
C THR A 79 -1.85 11.10 -20.75
N ARG A 80 -2.86 10.24 -20.85
CA ARG A 80 -3.74 10.25 -22.03
C ARG A 80 -5.02 11.09 -21.96
N GLY A 81 -5.40 11.61 -20.80
CA GLY A 81 -6.74 12.20 -20.62
C GLY A 81 -6.86 13.73 -20.70
N VAL A 82 -5.88 14.48 -20.20
CA VAL A 82 -6.16 15.88 -19.79
C VAL A 82 -5.62 16.94 -20.75
N TRP A 83 -4.57 16.64 -21.53
CA TRP A 83 -3.85 17.65 -22.32
C TRP A 83 -4.20 17.68 -23.81
N ARG A 84 -5.09 16.78 -24.29
CA ARG A 84 -5.41 16.68 -25.72
C ARG A 84 -6.45 17.70 -26.20
N HIS A 85 -7.05 18.46 -25.28
CA HIS A 85 -8.12 19.42 -25.58
C HIS A 85 -7.84 20.83 -25.07
N VAL A 86 -6.58 21.20 -24.76
CA VAL A 86 -6.28 22.60 -24.44
C VAL A 86 -6.16 23.37 -25.76
N PRO A 87 -7.14 24.24 -26.11
CA PRO A 87 -6.99 25.08 -27.29
C PRO A 87 -5.80 26.01 -27.08
N ARG A 88 -4.95 26.12 -28.11
CA ARG A 88 -3.71 26.93 -28.11
C ARG A 88 -3.96 28.44 -27.97
N GLN A 89 -5.23 28.86 -27.86
CA GLN A 89 -5.65 30.23 -27.65
C GLN A 89 -6.59 30.28 -26.43
N LEU A 90 -6.00 30.35 -25.24
CA LEU A 90 -6.72 30.78 -24.06
C LEU A 90 -6.78 32.31 -24.09
N PRO A 91 -7.96 32.95 -24.17
CA PRO A 91 -8.06 34.40 -24.09
C PRO A 91 -7.48 34.87 -22.75
N VAL A 92 -6.82 36.03 -22.73
CA VAL A 92 -6.08 36.60 -21.57
C VAL A 92 -6.92 36.61 -20.27
N TRP A 93 -8.24 36.68 -20.39
CA TRP A 93 -9.20 36.56 -19.28
C TRP A 93 -9.13 35.23 -18.52
N GLY A 94 -8.69 34.14 -19.14
CA GLY A 94 -8.52 32.83 -18.49
C GLY A 94 -7.44 32.83 -17.42
N ALA A 95 -6.34 33.57 -17.63
CA ALA A 95 -5.29 33.75 -16.63
C ALA A 95 -5.79 34.57 -15.44
N VAL A 96 -6.58 35.62 -15.70
CA VAL A 96 -7.17 36.47 -14.66
C VAL A 96 -8.19 35.68 -13.83
N ALA A 97 -9.05 34.89 -14.48
CA ALA A 97 -10.02 34.04 -13.80
C ALA A 97 -9.35 32.95 -12.95
N ALA A 98 -8.26 32.35 -13.43
CA ALA A 98 -7.51 31.34 -12.68
C ALA A 98 -6.83 31.94 -11.44
N LEU A 99 -6.23 33.13 -11.56
CA LEU A 99 -5.62 33.84 -10.42
C LEU A 99 -6.68 34.28 -9.40
N ALA A 100 -7.81 34.80 -9.86
CA ALA A 100 -8.92 35.19 -8.99
C ALA A 100 -9.50 33.96 -8.25
N ALA A 101 -9.71 32.85 -8.95
CA ALA A 101 -10.17 31.60 -8.33
C ALA A 101 -9.16 31.05 -7.32
N GLY A 102 -7.87 31.08 -7.63
CA GLY A 102 -6.79 30.68 -6.72
C GLY A 102 -6.75 31.54 -5.45
N ALA A 103 -6.86 32.86 -5.58
CA ALA A 103 -6.91 33.78 -4.43
C ALA A 103 -8.17 33.54 -3.58
N LEU A 104 -9.33 33.34 -4.22
CA LEU A 104 -10.58 33.08 -3.51
C LEU A 104 -10.55 31.74 -2.77
N LEU A 105 -9.93 30.71 -3.36
CA LEU A 105 -9.68 29.43 -2.71
C LEU A 105 -8.72 29.57 -1.53
N TRP A 106 -7.66 30.36 -1.66
CA TRP A 106 -6.67 30.58 -0.60
C TRP A 106 -7.26 31.36 0.59
N LEU A 107 -8.16 32.32 0.35
CA LEU A 107 -8.89 32.99 1.43
C LEU A 107 -9.96 32.10 2.08
N ARG A 108 -10.44 31.07 1.38
CA ARG A 108 -11.51 30.18 1.87
C ARG A 108 -11.00 28.85 2.39
N THR A 109 -9.71 28.55 2.25
CA THR A 109 -9.11 27.34 2.83
C THR A 109 -9.11 27.48 4.35
N PRO A 110 -9.91 26.67 5.08
CA PRO A 110 -9.79 26.59 6.52
C PRO A 110 -8.36 26.16 6.87
N GLN A 111 -7.79 26.77 7.92
CA GLN A 111 -6.53 26.34 8.53
C GLN A 111 -6.55 24.81 8.70
N PRO A 112 -5.43 24.10 8.44
CA PRO A 112 -5.42 22.65 8.52
C PRO A 112 -5.79 22.21 9.94
N GLU A 113 -7.01 21.72 10.12
CA GLU A 113 -7.38 21.00 11.32
C GLU A 113 -6.42 19.82 11.45
N THR A 114 -5.84 19.67 12.63
CA THR A 114 -5.06 18.48 12.99
C THR A 114 -5.94 17.27 12.73
N VAL A 115 -5.61 16.50 11.69
CA VAL A 115 -6.32 15.28 11.32
C VAL A 115 -6.27 14.32 12.50
N ARG A 116 -7.36 14.23 13.26
CA ARG A 116 -7.61 13.07 14.09
C ARG A 116 -7.88 11.92 13.12
N VAL A 117 -6.91 11.01 13.02
CA VAL A 117 -7.07 9.76 12.25
C VAL A 117 -8.14 8.93 12.96
N THR A 118 -9.40 9.17 12.61
CA THR A 118 -10.50 8.27 12.91
C THR A 118 -10.34 7.06 12.01
N HIS A 119 -10.10 5.90 12.64
CA HIS A 119 -10.08 4.53 12.11
C HIS A 119 -9.71 4.34 10.64
N ALA A 120 -8.63 3.56 10.40
CA ALA A 120 -8.25 3.04 9.10
C ALA A 120 -9.49 2.67 8.28
N ARG A 121 -9.80 3.47 7.25
CA ARG A 121 -10.86 3.13 6.32
C ARG A 121 -10.49 1.76 5.71
N PRO A 122 -11.44 0.83 5.59
CA PRO A 122 -11.17 -0.45 4.96
C PRO A 122 -10.59 -0.20 3.57
N ASN A 123 -9.50 -0.92 3.28
CA ASN A 123 -8.69 -0.80 2.09
C ASN A 123 -9.59 -0.63 0.84
N GLN A 124 -9.59 0.57 0.24
CA GLN A 124 -10.50 0.92 -0.87
C GLN A 124 -9.95 0.49 -2.24
N ALA A 125 -8.88 -0.31 -2.26
CA ALA A 125 -8.34 -0.88 -3.49
C ALA A 125 -9.40 -1.80 -4.14
N VAL A 126 -10.00 -1.35 -5.23
CA VAL A 126 -10.92 -2.16 -6.05
C VAL A 126 -10.12 -2.81 -7.17
N ILE A 127 -10.08 -4.14 -7.17
CA ILE A 127 -9.45 -4.91 -8.25
C ILE A 127 -10.43 -4.93 -9.43
N GLU A 128 -10.21 -4.07 -10.42
CA GLU A 128 -11.08 -3.98 -11.60
C GLU A 128 -10.90 -5.17 -12.55
N ARG A 129 -9.68 -5.71 -12.68
CA ARG A 129 -9.39 -6.83 -13.58
C ARG A 129 -8.08 -7.54 -13.23
N LEU A 130 -8.13 -8.87 -13.10
CA LEU A 130 -6.96 -9.74 -13.07
C LEU A 130 -6.81 -10.41 -14.44
N VAL A 131 -5.63 -10.29 -15.05
CA VAL A 131 -5.31 -10.96 -16.31
C VAL A 131 -4.22 -11.99 -15.98
N SER A 132 -4.55 -13.25 -16.16
CA SER A 132 -3.61 -14.36 -16.01
C SER A 132 -2.81 -14.52 -17.31
N SER A 133 -1.49 -14.47 -17.22
CA SER A 133 -0.62 -14.95 -18.29
C SER A 133 -0.42 -16.46 -18.11
N GLU A 134 -0.52 -17.22 -19.21
CA GLU A 134 -0.15 -18.65 -19.26
C GLU A 134 -1.06 -19.60 -18.46
N GLY A 135 -2.38 -19.36 -18.45
CA GLY A 135 -3.35 -20.37 -18.01
C GLY A 135 -3.47 -20.60 -16.51
N ALA A 136 -2.79 -19.80 -15.67
CA ALA A 136 -2.96 -19.83 -14.22
C ALA A 136 -4.40 -19.45 -13.83
N ARG A 137 -4.99 -20.18 -12.86
CA ARG A 137 -6.31 -19.85 -12.33
C ARG A 137 -6.15 -18.84 -11.20
N VAL A 138 -6.90 -17.75 -11.24
CA VAL A 138 -6.87 -16.71 -10.21
C VAL A 138 -8.22 -16.64 -9.51
N GLY A 139 -8.24 -16.89 -8.20
CA GLY A 139 -9.42 -16.76 -7.35
C GLY A 139 -9.34 -15.52 -6.48
N ILE A 140 -10.46 -14.82 -6.30
CA ILE A 140 -10.54 -13.68 -5.37
C ILE A 140 -11.55 -14.04 -4.28
N MET A 141 -11.15 -13.89 -3.02
CA MET A 141 -12.04 -14.05 -1.87
C MET A 141 -11.97 -12.82 -0.99
N LYS A 142 -13.12 -12.33 -0.54
CA LYS A 142 -13.19 -11.20 0.39
C LYS A 142 -13.47 -11.73 1.79
N ASP A 143 -12.52 -11.55 2.69
CA ASP A 143 -12.72 -11.84 4.10
C ASP A 143 -13.53 -10.71 4.75
N ARG A 144 -14.77 -11.02 5.14
CA ARG A 144 -15.68 -10.06 5.78
C ARG A 144 -15.25 -9.67 7.19
N LYS A 145 -14.47 -10.51 7.88
CA LYS A 145 -14.09 -10.27 9.27
C LYS A 145 -12.96 -9.23 9.39
N TYR A 146 -12.02 -9.24 8.45
CA TYR A 146 -10.83 -8.37 8.48
C TYR A 146 -10.81 -7.31 7.37
N GLY A 147 -11.77 -7.33 6.44
CA GLY A 147 -11.80 -6.38 5.31
C GLY A 147 -10.70 -6.63 4.28
N THR A 148 -10.00 -7.75 4.39
CA THR A 148 -8.87 -8.14 3.53
C THR A 148 -9.37 -8.83 2.27
N THR A 149 -8.75 -8.53 1.14
CA THR A 149 -8.98 -9.23 -0.12
C THR A 149 -7.85 -10.23 -0.34
N LEU A 150 -8.20 -11.51 -0.40
CA LEU A 150 -7.29 -12.61 -0.67
C LEU A 150 -7.28 -12.88 -2.17
N ILE A 151 -6.08 -12.91 -2.76
CA ILE A 151 -5.85 -13.26 -4.16
C ILE A 151 -5.12 -14.60 -4.18
N MET A 152 -5.79 -15.63 -4.68
CA MET A 152 -5.23 -16.97 -4.84
C MET A 152 -4.79 -17.18 -6.29
N VAL A 153 -3.59 -17.70 -6.50
CA VAL A 153 -3.06 -17.99 -7.83
C VAL A 153 -2.66 -19.47 -7.87
N SER A 154 -3.28 -20.26 -8.74
CA SER A 154 -2.98 -21.68 -8.94
C SER A 154 -2.31 -21.89 -10.28
N ALA A 155 -1.25 -22.71 -10.31
CA ALA A 155 -0.55 -23.08 -11.54
C ALA A 155 -1.46 -23.90 -12.48
N PRO A 156 -1.25 -23.83 -13.80
CA PRO A 156 -1.97 -24.69 -14.74
C PRO A 156 -1.56 -26.16 -14.52
N GLY A 157 -2.45 -26.95 -13.91
CA GLY A 157 -2.27 -28.41 -13.77
C GLY A 157 -2.42 -28.98 -12.37
N GLU A 158 -2.57 -28.16 -11.32
CA GLU A 158 -2.96 -28.67 -9.99
C GLU A 158 -4.49 -28.82 -9.93
N ASP A 159 -4.95 -30.05 -10.11
CA ASP A 159 -6.26 -30.48 -9.62
C ASP A 159 -6.20 -30.52 -8.09
N THR A 160 -6.82 -29.53 -7.45
CA THR A 160 -7.31 -29.71 -6.08
C THR A 160 -8.53 -30.62 -6.15
N GLY A 161 -8.27 -31.93 -6.21
CA GLY A 161 -9.28 -32.97 -6.00
C GLY A 161 -9.93 -32.77 -4.63
N GLN A 162 -11.27 -32.84 -4.63
CA GLN A 162 -12.09 -32.96 -3.43
C GLN A 162 -11.88 -34.31 -2.75
#